data_AF-A0A516QJR2-F1
#
_entry.id   AF-A0A516QJR2-F1
#
_cell.length_a   1.000
_cell.length_b   1.000
_cell.length_c   1.000
_cell.angle_alpha   90.00
_cell.angle_beta   90.00
_cell.angle_gamma   90.00
#
_symmetry.space_group_name_H-M   'P 1'
#
loop_
_entity.id
_entity.type
_entity.pdbx_description
1 polymer ?
#
loop_
_entity_poly.entity_id
_entity_poly.type
_entity_poly.pdbx_seq_one_letter_code
_entity_poly.pdbx_strand_id
1 'polypeptide(L)' 'MDIIEEKVKRCNQVKIDLMKIAQCIDCCNEDEREFYQDIALNYSKHLKGIQKSIEKILSCESDYFNE' A
#
# COMPACT_ATOMS: atom_id res chain seq x y z
N MET A 1 6.42 -19.22 -0.40
CA MET A 1 6.78 -18.20 -1.41
C MET A 1 5.55 -17.43 -1.88
N ASP A 2 4.47 -18.13 -2.28
CA ASP A 2 3.26 -17.55 -2.90
C ASP A 2 2.59 -16.42 -2.10
N ILE A 3 2.56 -16.51 -0.77
CA ILE A 3 1.96 -15.50 0.10
C ILE A 3 2.71 -14.16 0.05
N ILE A 4 4.05 -14.20 0.00
CA ILE A 4 4.86 -12.98 -0.09
C ILE A 4 4.69 -12.36 -1.47
N GLU A 5 4.71 -13.17 -2.53
CA GLU A 5 4.52 -12.70 -3.89
C GLU A 5 3.14 -12.04 -4.09
N GLU A 6 2.07 -12.64 -3.55
CA GLU A 6 0.72 -12.07 -3.58
C GLU A 6 0.66 -10.72 -2.84
N LYS A 7 1.29 -10.64 -1.66
CA LYS A 7 1.36 -9.39 -0.88
C LYS A 7 2.14 -8.31 -1.62
N VAL A 8 3.23 -8.65 -2.29
CA VAL A 8 4.00 -7.71 -3.11
C VAL A 8 3.18 -7.23 -4.31
N LYS A 9 2.46 -8.12 -5.00
CA LYS A 9 1.55 -7.74 -6.09
C LYS A 9 0.48 -6.76 -5.61
N ARG A 10 -0.15 -7.05 -4.47
CA ARG A 10 -1.15 -6.16 -3.85
C ARG A 10 -0.55 -4.82 -3.42
N CYS A 11 0.64 -4.83 -2.84
CA CYS A 11 1.40 -3.61 -2.50
C CYS A 11 1.62 -2.73 -3.73
N ASN A 12 2.06 -3.33 -4.84
CA ASN A 12 2.29 -2.61 -6.09
C ASN A 12 1.00 -2.05 -6.68
N GLN A 13 -0.11 -2.80 -6.61
CA GLN A 13 -1.41 -2.29 -7.07
C GLN A 13 -1.84 -1.05 -6.27
N VAL A 14 -1.75 -1.09 -4.94
CA VAL A 14 -2.08 0.06 -4.08
C VAL A 14 -1.20 1.26 -4.39
N LYS A 15 0.09 1.06 -4.72
CA LYS A 15 0.98 2.16 -5.16
C LYS A 15 0.53 2.76 -6.49
N ILE A 16 0.16 1.93 -7.47
CA ILE A 16 -0.36 2.41 -8.76
C ILE A 16 -1.64 3.22 -8.55
N ASP A 17 -2.55 2.74 -7.70
CA ASP A 17 -3.81 3.42 -7.42
C ASP A 17 -3.55 4.77 -6.72
N LEU A 18 -2.62 4.83 -5.78
CA LEU A 18 -2.17 6.08 -5.16
C LEU A 18 -1.60 7.08 -6.18
N MET A 19 -0.83 6.62 -7.17
CA MET A 19 -0.32 7.50 -8.23
C MET A 19 -1.46 8.08 -9.09
N LYS A 20 -2.49 7.27 -9.39
CA LYS A 20 -3.67 7.75 -10.11
C LYS A 20 -4.47 8.76 -9.29
N ILE A 21 -4.64 8.52 -8.00
CA ILE A 21 -5.32 9.46 -7.10
C ILE A 21 -4.55 10.79 -7.00
N ALA A 22 -3.22 10.74 -6.94
CA ALA A 22 -2.39 11.95 -6.97
C ALA A 22 -2.61 12.76 -8.25
N GLN A 23 -2.66 12.08 -9.40
CA GLN A 23 -3.01 12.74 -10.68
C GLN A 23 -4.41 13.36 -10.65
N CYS A 24 -5.38 12.70 -10.02
CA CYS A 24 -6.71 13.29 -9.82
C CYS A 24 -6.67 14.55 -8.94
N ILE A 25 -5.89 14.55 -7.85
CA ILE A 25 -5.74 15.74 -6.96
C ILE A 25 -5.11 16.92 -7.71
N ASP A 26 -4.21 16.63 -8.65
CA ASP A 26 -3.54 17.65 -9.45
C ASP A 26 -4.47 18.28 -10.51
N CYS A 27 -5.51 17.58 -10.95
CA CYS A 27 -6.40 18.02 -12.04
C CYS A 27 -7.87 18.24 -11.66
N CYS A 28 -8.29 17.86 -10.44
CA CYS A 28 -9.66 18.07 -9.97
C CYS A 28 -9.92 19.54 -9.62
N ASN A 29 -11.20 19.89 -9.52
CA ASN A 29 -11.62 21.17 -8.96
C ASN A 29 -11.46 21.17 -7.43
N GLU A 30 -11.63 22.35 -6.82
CA GLU A 30 -11.44 22.51 -5.37
C GLU A 30 -12.49 21.75 -4.54
N ASP A 31 -13.71 21.63 -5.06
CA ASP A 31 -14.82 20.93 -4.40
C ASP A 31 -14.57 19.41 -4.31
N GLU A 32 -13.87 18.83 -5.28
CA GLU A 32 -13.51 17.40 -5.32
C GLU A 32 -12.18 17.09 -4.62
N ARG A 33 -11.36 18.10 -4.34
CA ARG A 33 -10.00 17.92 -3.82
C ARG A 33 -9.99 17.22 -2.47
N GLU A 34 -10.84 17.62 -1.54
CA GLU A 34 -10.94 17.00 -0.22
C GLU A 34 -11.30 15.51 -0.34
N PHE A 35 -12.24 15.18 -1.22
CA PHE A 35 -12.63 13.79 -1.50
C PHE A 35 -11.46 12.94 -2.00
N TYR A 36 -10.69 13.42 -2.98
CA TYR A 36 -9.53 12.68 -3.48
C TYR A 36 -8.40 12.59 -2.44
N GLN A 37 -8.20 13.61 -1.61
CA GLN A 37 -7.25 13.59 -0.50
C GLN A 37 -7.62 12.55 0.56
N ASP A 38 -8.91 12.41 0.88
CA ASP A 38 -9.39 11.39 1.80
C ASP A 38 -9.20 9.97 1.25
N ILE A 39 -9.44 9.77 -0.05
CA ILE A 39 -9.13 8.49 -0.72
C ILE A 39 -7.62 8.21 -0.61
N ALA A 40 -6.76 9.19 -0.92
CA ALA A 40 -5.31 9.03 -0.83
C ALA A 40 -4.85 8.67 0.59
N LEU A 41 -5.46 9.27 1.61
CA LEU A 41 -5.16 8.98 3.01
C LEU A 41 -5.52 7.54 3.38
N ASN A 42 -6.68 7.05 2.94
CA ASN A 42 -7.12 5.68 3.20
C ASN A 42 -6.25 4.64 2.49
N TYR A 43 -5.88 4.88 1.22
CA TYR A 43 -4.97 3.99 0.49
C TYR A 43 -3.57 3.98 1.11
N SER A 44 -3.09 5.12 1.62
CA SER A 44 -1.80 5.21 2.32
C SER A 44 -1.78 4.39 3.61
N LYS A 45 -2.90 4.34 4.36
CA LYS A 45 -3.03 3.46 5.53
C LYS A 45 -3.00 1.98 5.14
N HIS A 46 -3.69 1.61 4.06
CA HIS A 46 -3.69 0.25 3.54
C HIS A 46 -2.30 -0.19 3.08
N LEU A 47 -1.56 0.69 2.38
CA LEU A 47 -0.18 0.43 1.96
C LEU A 47 0.73 0.13 3.16
N LYS A 48 0.67 0.98 4.20
CA LYS A 48 1.43 0.75 5.45
C LYS A 48 1.06 -0.58 6.11
N GLY A 49 -0.21 -0.96 6.08
CA GLY A 49 -0.67 -2.26 6.60
C GLY A 49 -0.07 -3.44 5.85
N ILE A 50 -0.04 -3.37 4.52
CA ILE A 50 0.55 -4.43 3.68
C ILE A 50 2.06 -4.53 3.95
N GLN A 51 2.77 -3.40 3.97
CA GLN A 51 4.22 -3.34 4.25
C GLN A 51 4.57 -4.00 5.59
N LYS A 52 3.88 -3.61 6.67
CA LYS A 52 4.06 -4.23 7.99
C LYS A 52 3.79 -5.73 7.98
N SER A 53 2.82 -6.18 7.18
CA SER A 53 2.52 -7.62 7.08
C SER A 53 3.61 -8.39 6.34
N ILE A 54 4.28 -7.78 5.35
CA ILE A 54 5.41 -8.38 4.64
C ILE A 54 6.63 -8.44 5.58
N GLU A 55 6.93 -7.32 6.27
CA GLU A 55 8.00 -7.24 7.25
C GLU A 55 7.85 -8.32 8.33
N LYS A 56 6.64 -8.50 8.86
CA LYS A 56 6.36 -9.53 9.88
C LYS A 56 6.61 -10.95 9.38
N ILE A 57 6.27 -11.26 8.13
CA ILE A 57 6.52 -12.59 7.57
C ILE A 57 8.02 -12.83 7.45
N LEU A 58 8.75 -11.86 6.89
CA LEU A 58 10.20 -11.97 6.70
C LEU A 58 10.94 -12.05 8.05
N SER A 59 10.50 -11.32 9.06
CA SER A 59 11.08 -11.38 10.41
C SER A 59 10.78 -12.70 11.13
N CYS A 60 9.63 -13.34 10.86
CA CYS A 60 9.34 -14.64 11.43
C CYS A 60 10.13 -15.75 10.73
N GLU A 61 10.36 -15.66 9.42
CA GLU A 61 11.16 -16.65 8.68
C GLU A 61 12.64 -16.65 9.12
N SER A 62 13.20 -15.53 9.59
CA SER A 62 14.58 -15.47 10.09
C SER A 62 14.80 -16.20 11.42
N ASP A 63 13.76 -16.40 12.22
CA ASP A 63 13.87 -17.08 13.52
C ASP A 63 13.90 -18.61 13.37
N TYR A 64 13.34 -19.16 12.29
CA TYR A 64 13.29 -20.61 12.01
C TYR A 64 14.57 -21.20 11.40
N PHE A 65 15.52 -20.37 10.96
CA PHE A 65 16.77 -20.83 10.34
C PHE A 65 17.99 -20.78 11.29
N ASN A 66 17.79 -20.50 12.59
CA ASN A 66 18.85 -20.40 13.60
C ASN A 66 18.77 -21.47 14.71
N GLU A 67 18.01 -22.55 14.52
CA GLU A 67 18.04 -23.79 15.35
C GLU A 67 18.64 -24.96 14.56
#